data_AF-Q7UUJ6-F1
#
_entry.id   AF-Q7UUJ6-F1
#
_cell.length_a   1.000
_cell.length_b   1.000
_cell.length_c   1.000
_cell.angle_alpha   90.00
_cell.angle_beta   90.00
_cell.angle_gamma   90.00
#
_symmetry.space_group_name_H-M   'P 1'
#
loop_
_entity.id
_entity.type
_entity.pdbx_description
1 polymer ?
#
loop_
_entity_poly.entity_id
_entity_poly.type
_entity_poly.pdbx_seq_one_letter_code
_entity_poly.pdbx_strand_id
1 'polypeptide(L)'
;MMDDFIATLNSDHGTAAIAVDGATFRDINQRLLERFFPNVKKATGKWVYNNYRWHGYAFNHETALSGDAAFECYREQTVAPFYIYHEFDDSLFDCTASAWPDVRAYDNDIYVFPHDMAWLFTTTHEMSIGLGPFFAAPST
;
A
#
# COMPACT_ATOMS: atom_id res chain seq x y z
N MET A 1 6.90 -12.46 -13.62
CA MET A 1 5.70 -11.73 -13.14
C MET A 1 5.69 -11.53 -11.62
N MET A 2 5.89 -12.55 -10.76
CA MET A 2 6.14 -12.31 -9.32
C MET A 2 7.64 -12.31 -8.95
N ASP A 3 8.42 -13.26 -9.49
CA ASP A 3 9.86 -13.36 -9.24
C ASP A 3 10.63 -12.10 -9.69
N ASP A 4 10.15 -11.46 -10.77
CA ASP A 4 10.73 -10.22 -11.28
C ASP A 4 10.54 -9.06 -10.30
N PHE A 5 9.39 -8.98 -9.61
CA PHE A 5 9.11 -7.90 -8.67
C PHE A 5 9.98 -8.02 -7.41
N ILE A 6 10.09 -9.22 -6.84
CA ILE A 6 10.99 -9.48 -5.68
C ILE A 6 12.45 -9.20 -6.07
N ALA A 7 12.88 -9.67 -7.25
CA ALA A 7 14.23 -9.43 -7.74
C ALA A 7 14.52 -7.93 -7.89
N THR A 8 13.55 -7.17 -8.41
CA THR A 8 13.68 -5.72 -8.60
C THR A 8 13.70 -4.97 -7.26
N LEU A 9 12.85 -5.34 -6.30
CA LEU A 9 12.87 -4.77 -4.94
C LEU A 9 14.25 -4.97 -4.29
N ASN A 10 14.85 -6.13 -4.48
CA ASN A 10 16.18 -6.42 -3.94
C ASN A 10 17.28 -5.63 -4.67
N SER A 11 17.30 -5.66 -6.02
CA SER A 11 18.36 -5.01 -6.79
C SER A 11 18.33 -3.49 -6.69
N ASP A 12 17.15 -2.89 -6.75
CA ASP A 12 16.99 -1.45 -6.93
C ASP A 12 16.83 -0.72 -5.61
N HIS A 13 16.31 -1.41 -4.58
CA HIS A 13 15.99 -0.81 -3.30
C HIS A 13 16.65 -1.51 -2.10
N GLY A 14 17.46 -2.55 -2.33
CA GLY A 14 18.07 -3.32 -1.23
C GLY A 14 17.03 -3.91 -0.27
N THR A 15 15.81 -4.16 -0.76
CA THR A 15 14.69 -4.65 0.03
C THR A 15 14.63 -6.16 -0.05
N ALA A 16 14.85 -6.83 1.08
CA ALA A 16 14.61 -8.26 1.20
C ALA A 16 13.10 -8.49 1.35
N ALA A 17 12.52 -9.30 0.47
CA ALA A 17 11.09 -9.57 0.43
C ALA A 17 10.83 -11.09 0.37
N ILE A 18 9.87 -11.56 1.15
CA ILE A 18 9.42 -12.96 1.18
C ILE A 18 7.92 -12.99 0.92
N ALA A 19 7.48 -13.78 -0.06
CA ALA A 19 6.07 -13.95 -0.35
C ALA A 19 5.34 -14.58 0.85
N VAL A 20 4.21 -13.97 1.23
CA VAL A 20 3.35 -14.44 2.31
C VAL A 20 2.40 -15.52 1.77
N ASP A 21 2.17 -16.59 2.53
CA ASP A 21 1.25 -17.64 2.13
C ASP A 21 -0.20 -17.14 2.05
N GLY A 22 -1.02 -17.83 1.25
CA GLY A 22 -2.38 -17.37 0.97
C GLY A 22 -3.30 -17.28 2.19
N ALA A 23 -3.08 -18.06 3.26
CA ALA A 23 -3.91 -17.96 4.46
C ALA A 23 -3.54 -16.72 5.28
N THR A 24 -2.24 -16.51 5.50
CA THR A 24 -1.71 -15.32 6.17
C THR A 24 -2.02 -14.05 5.38
N PHE A 25 -1.91 -14.08 4.05
CA PHE A 25 -2.28 -12.95 3.19
C PHE A 25 -3.74 -12.53 3.39
N ARG A 26 -4.69 -13.48 3.37
CA ARG A 26 -6.11 -13.16 3.56
C ARG A 26 -6.40 -12.51 4.91
N ASP A 27 -5.75 -12.98 5.98
CA ASP A 27 -5.87 -12.39 7.32
C ASP A 27 -5.35 -10.94 7.33
N ILE A 28 -4.13 -10.72 6.84
CA ILE A 28 -3.51 -9.39 6.81
C ILE A 28 -4.31 -8.43 5.93
N ASN A 29 -4.75 -8.87 4.76
CA ASN A 29 -5.53 -8.04 3.83
C ASN A 29 -6.89 -7.67 4.44
N GLN A 30 -7.55 -8.57 5.16
CA GLN A 30 -8.80 -8.24 5.86
C GLN A 30 -8.58 -7.18 6.93
N ARG A 31 -7.51 -7.30 7.72
CA ARG A 31 -7.14 -6.30 8.74
C ARG A 31 -6.79 -4.95 8.11
N LEU A 32 -6.08 -4.93 6.99
CA LEU A 32 -5.78 -3.72 6.22
C LEU A 32 -7.08 -3.02 5.76
N LEU A 33 -8.03 -3.78 5.22
CA LEU A 33 -9.33 -3.27 4.79
C LEU A 33 -10.12 -2.65 5.95
N GLU A 34 -10.20 -3.35 7.08
CA GLU A 34 -10.88 -2.86 8.28
C GLU A 34 -10.21 -1.62 8.87
N ARG A 35 -8.89 -1.52 8.78
CA ARG A 35 -8.12 -0.43 9.37
C ARG A 35 -8.14 0.85 8.56
N PHE A 36 -8.13 0.75 7.23
CA PHE A 36 -7.91 1.89 6.34
C PHE A 36 -9.08 2.19 5.40
N PHE A 37 -10.06 1.29 5.26
CA PHE A 37 -11.22 1.47 4.38
C PHE A 37 -12.61 1.29 5.07
N PRO A 38 -12.79 1.60 6.38
CA PRO A 38 -14.08 1.40 7.06
C PRO A 38 -15.19 2.33 6.55
N ASN A 39 -14.88 3.55 6.13
CA ASN A 39 -15.86 4.50 5.61
C ASN A 39 -16.30 4.13 4.19
N VAL A 40 -15.42 3.53 3.37
CA VAL A 40 -15.82 2.91 2.10
C VAL A 40 -16.87 1.83 2.37
N LYS A 41 -16.59 0.94 3.33
CA LYS A 41 -17.52 -0.13 3.74
C LYS A 41 -18.85 0.41 4.23
N LYS A 42 -18.82 1.43 5.08
CA LYS A 42 -20.00 2.09 5.63
C LYS A 42 -20.84 2.77 4.55
N ALA A 43 -20.20 3.48 3.61
CA ALA A 43 -20.89 4.26 2.59
C ALA A 43 -21.46 3.39 1.46
N THR A 44 -20.79 2.29 1.11
CA THR A 44 -21.06 1.55 -0.13
C THR A 44 -21.48 0.09 0.10
N GLY A 45 -21.33 -0.43 1.32
CA GLY A 45 -21.52 -1.85 1.64
C GLY A 45 -20.38 -2.76 1.16
N LYS A 46 -19.37 -2.23 0.44
CA LYS A 46 -18.21 -2.96 -0.10
C LYS A 46 -16.92 -2.41 0.48
N TRP A 47 -15.87 -3.23 0.55
CA TRP A 47 -14.54 -2.80 1.00
C TRP A 47 -13.74 -2.06 -0.09
N VAL A 48 -14.13 -2.25 -1.36
CA VAL A 48 -13.45 -1.67 -2.53
C VAL A 48 -14.46 -0.82 -3.29
N TYR A 49 -14.10 0.42 -3.60
CA TYR A 49 -14.93 1.34 -4.36
C TYR A 49 -14.49 1.36 -5.83
N ASN A 50 -15.43 1.13 -6.75
CA ASN A 50 -15.16 1.19 -8.19
C ASN A 50 -13.89 0.41 -8.61
N ASN A 51 -13.75 -0.83 -8.12
CA ASN A 51 -12.69 -1.82 -8.44
C ASN A 51 -11.30 -1.61 -7.82
N TYR A 52 -10.99 -0.47 -7.22
CA TYR A 52 -9.66 -0.21 -6.65
C TYR A 52 -9.77 0.29 -5.22
N ARG A 53 -8.90 -0.19 -4.30
CA ARG A 53 -8.99 0.25 -2.89
C ARG A 53 -8.64 1.72 -2.75
N TRP A 54 -7.60 2.18 -3.46
CA TRP A 54 -7.14 3.58 -3.43
C TRP A 54 -8.22 4.58 -3.86
N HIS A 55 -9.26 4.16 -4.59
CA HIS A 55 -10.43 5.00 -4.86
C HIS A 55 -11.14 5.49 -3.59
N GLY A 56 -10.99 4.79 -2.46
CA GLY A 56 -11.46 5.29 -1.16
C GLY A 56 -10.89 6.67 -0.85
N TYR A 57 -9.63 6.93 -1.21
CA TYR A 57 -8.99 8.23 -1.03
C TYR A 57 -9.36 9.22 -2.13
N ALA A 58 -9.27 8.82 -3.40
CA ALA A 58 -9.54 9.72 -4.53
C ALA A 58 -10.98 10.27 -4.56
N PHE A 59 -11.94 9.50 -4.05
CA PHE A 59 -13.35 9.91 -3.97
C PHE A 59 -13.76 10.40 -2.58
N ASN A 60 -12.80 10.70 -1.70
CA ASN A 60 -13.02 11.25 -0.36
C ASN A 60 -13.92 10.39 0.55
N HIS A 61 -13.92 9.07 0.36
CA HIS A 61 -14.51 8.16 1.35
C HIS A 61 -13.62 8.04 2.58
N GLU A 62 -12.30 8.06 2.39
CA GLU A 62 -11.29 8.04 3.45
C GLU A 62 -10.41 9.29 3.38
N THR A 63 -9.78 9.64 4.51
CA THR A 63 -8.87 10.78 4.59
C THR A 63 -7.43 10.33 4.35
N ALA A 64 -6.72 11.01 3.46
CA ALA A 64 -5.30 10.80 3.20
C ALA A 64 -4.62 12.08 2.73
N LEU A 65 -3.31 12.17 2.94
CA LEU A 65 -2.45 13.07 2.16
C LEU A 65 -2.33 12.53 0.73
N SER A 66 -2.04 13.40 -0.23
CA SER A 66 -1.83 13.03 -1.62
C SER A 66 -0.58 13.68 -2.22
N GLY A 67 -0.07 13.10 -3.31
CA GLY A 67 1.05 13.63 -4.09
C GLY A 67 2.36 13.69 -3.30
N ASP A 68 3.13 14.77 -3.49
CA ASP A 68 4.42 14.96 -2.83
C ASP A 68 4.31 14.96 -1.30
N ALA A 69 3.23 15.50 -0.74
CA ALA A 69 3.01 15.50 0.71
C ALA A 69 2.85 14.07 1.27
N ALA A 70 2.21 13.17 0.51
CA ALA A 70 2.13 11.77 0.89
C ALA A 70 3.50 11.08 0.86
N PHE A 71 4.29 11.36 -0.18
CA PHE A 71 5.61 10.75 -0.34
C PHE A 71 6.62 11.21 0.71
N GLU A 72 6.66 12.50 1.04
CA GLU A 72 7.54 12.98 2.10
C GLU A 72 7.13 12.39 3.46
N CYS A 73 5.83 12.34 3.76
CA CYS A 73 5.36 11.72 5.00
C CYS A 73 5.76 10.24 5.10
N TYR A 74 5.66 9.48 4.00
CA TYR A 74 6.13 8.09 3.92
C TYR A 74 7.63 7.96 4.21
N ARG A 75 8.46 8.78 3.55
CA ARG A 75 9.92 8.72 3.72
C ARG A 75 10.40 9.11 5.11
N GLU A 76 9.67 9.98 5.79
CA GLU A 76 9.99 10.44 7.14
C GLU A 76 9.64 9.41 8.23
N GLN A 77 8.90 8.34 7.90
CA GLN A 77 8.60 7.29 8.87
C GLN A 77 9.87 6.56 9.29
N THR A 78 9.95 6.18 10.57
CA THR A 78 11.01 5.29 11.05
C THR A 78 10.90 3.93 10.36
N VAL A 79 11.98 3.49 9.71
CA VAL A 79 12.02 2.19 9.01
C VAL A 79 11.93 1.05 10.02
N ALA A 80 11.01 0.13 9.78
CA ALA A 80 10.79 -1.10 10.54
C ALA A 80 10.32 -2.20 9.58
N PRO A 81 10.32 -3.49 9.97
CA PRO A 81 9.72 -4.56 9.17
C PRO A 81 8.29 -4.20 8.74
N PHE A 82 7.96 -4.52 7.50
CA PHE A 82 6.79 -4.00 6.83
C PHE A 82 6.24 -4.97 5.80
N TYR A 83 5.06 -4.66 5.30
CA TYR A 83 4.45 -5.36 4.19
C TYR A 83 4.42 -4.50 2.93
N ILE A 84 4.60 -5.16 1.78
CA ILE A 84 4.24 -4.61 0.47
C ILE A 84 3.13 -5.50 -0.10
N TYR A 85 1.97 -4.93 -0.38
CA TYR A 85 0.90 -5.59 -1.13
C TYR A 85 0.84 -5.04 -2.56
N HIS A 86 0.92 -5.93 -3.54
CA HIS A 86 0.81 -5.63 -4.96
C HIS A 86 -0.58 -6.08 -5.44
N GLU A 87 -1.50 -5.14 -5.64
CA GLU A 87 -2.93 -5.43 -5.85
C GLU A 87 -3.20 -6.14 -7.19
N PHE A 88 -2.47 -5.79 -8.25
CA PHE A 88 -2.64 -6.43 -9.56
C PHE A 88 -2.29 -7.93 -9.54
N ASP A 89 -1.23 -8.30 -8.82
CA ASP A 89 -0.77 -9.70 -8.71
C ASP A 89 -1.42 -10.43 -7.52
N ASP A 90 -2.29 -9.73 -6.78
CA ASP A 90 -2.90 -10.19 -5.52
C ASP A 90 -1.90 -10.88 -4.57
N SER A 91 -0.72 -10.26 -4.42
CA SER A 91 0.43 -10.84 -3.74
C SER A 91 0.94 -9.93 -2.62
N LEU A 92 1.21 -10.52 -1.46
CA LEU A 92 1.72 -9.83 -0.27
C LEU A 92 3.12 -10.32 0.07
N PHE A 93 4.01 -9.38 0.41
CA PHE A 93 5.39 -9.66 0.76
C PHE A 93 5.70 -9.11 2.14
N ASP A 94 6.36 -9.93 2.96
CA ASP A 94 6.99 -9.50 4.21
C ASP A 94 8.40 -9.01 3.92
N CYS A 95 8.68 -7.77 4.29
CA CYS A 95 9.80 -7.00 3.80
C CYS A 95 10.66 -6.43 4.94
N THR A 96 11.97 -6.38 4.68
CA THR A 96 12.94 -5.66 5.51
C THR A 96 13.91 -4.90 4.61
N ALA A 97 14.29 -3.70 5.05
CA ALA A 97 15.21 -2.83 4.32
C ALA A 97 15.89 -1.86 5.30
N SER A 98 16.98 -1.22 4.86
CA SER A 98 17.64 -0.13 5.60
C SER A 98 17.00 1.24 5.36
N ALA A 99 16.19 1.36 4.30
CA ALA A 99 15.44 2.55 3.91
C ALA A 99 14.11 2.14 3.30
N TRP A 100 13.11 3.03 3.32
CA TRP A 100 11.85 2.81 2.62
C TRP A 100 12.06 2.72 1.10
N PRO A 101 11.55 1.68 0.42
CA PRO A 101 11.67 1.57 -1.03
C PRO A 101 10.83 2.66 -1.71
N ASP A 102 11.39 3.31 -2.73
CA ASP A 102 10.64 4.23 -3.59
C ASP A 102 9.94 3.46 -4.70
N VAL A 103 8.74 2.98 -4.39
CA VAL A 103 7.93 2.14 -5.28
C VAL A 103 7.15 2.94 -6.35
N ARG A 104 7.32 4.26 -6.42
CA ARG A 104 6.61 5.13 -7.36
C ARG A 104 6.95 4.86 -8.82
N ALA A 105 8.17 4.41 -9.09
CA ALA A 105 8.64 4.12 -10.44
C ALA A 105 7.91 2.93 -11.09
N TYR A 106 7.22 2.11 -10.30
CA TYR A 106 6.48 0.96 -10.81
C TYR A 106 5.13 1.32 -11.46
N ASP A 107 4.61 2.52 -11.23
CA ASP A 107 3.33 3.00 -11.79
C ASP A 107 2.21 1.95 -11.68
N ASN A 108 2.05 1.41 -10.46
CA ASN A 108 1.12 0.33 -10.17
C ASN A 108 0.44 0.51 -8.80
N ASP A 109 -0.60 -0.28 -8.54
CA ASP A 109 -1.38 -0.26 -7.31
C ASP A 109 -0.64 -1.04 -6.21
N ILE A 110 0.25 -0.34 -5.51
CA ILE A 110 1.13 -0.90 -4.48
C ILE A 110 0.85 -0.23 -3.15
N TYR A 111 0.76 -1.06 -2.11
CA TYR A 111 0.41 -0.66 -0.75
C TYR A 111 1.57 -1.03 0.18
N VAL A 112 2.17 -0.04 0.82
CA VAL A 112 3.28 -0.22 1.79
C VAL A 112 2.78 0.15 3.18
N PHE A 113 2.95 -0.73 4.15
CA PHE A 113 2.47 -0.51 5.51
C PHE A 113 3.27 -1.31 6.55
N PRO A 114 3.50 -0.78 7.76
CA PRO A 114 4.17 -1.49 8.84
C PRO A 114 3.28 -2.64 9.36
N HIS A 115 3.89 -3.63 10.01
CA HIS A 115 3.15 -4.80 10.54
C HIS A 115 2.06 -4.45 11.56
N ASP A 116 2.21 -3.34 12.26
CA ASP A 116 1.23 -2.81 13.22
C ASP A 116 0.11 -1.99 12.56
N MET A 117 0.21 -1.73 11.25
CA MET A 117 -0.74 -0.94 10.47
C MET A 117 -0.95 0.47 11.04
N ALA A 118 0.11 1.11 11.53
CA ALA A 118 0.08 2.49 12.02
C ALA A 118 -0.13 3.54 10.91
N TRP A 119 0.17 3.21 9.66
CA TRP A 119 -0.06 4.04 8.48
C TRP A 119 -0.11 3.17 7.21
N LEU A 120 -0.55 3.76 6.10
CA LEU A 120 -0.59 3.13 4.79
C LEU A 120 -0.13 4.12 3.72
N PHE A 121 0.90 3.75 2.96
CA PHE A 121 1.32 4.46 1.75
C PHE A 121 0.82 3.68 0.53
N THR A 122 0.28 4.39 -0.46
CA THR A 122 -0.34 3.76 -1.64
C THR A 122 0.07 4.48 -2.91
N THR A 123 0.70 3.78 -3.84
CA THR A 123 0.86 4.24 -5.22
C THR A 123 -0.31 3.75 -6.06
N THR A 124 -0.52 4.38 -7.22
CA THR A 124 -1.56 3.97 -8.16
C THR A 124 -0.95 3.84 -9.55
N HIS A 125 -1.61 3.07 -10.41
CA HIS A 125 -1.33 3.07 -11.85
C HIS A 125 -1.78 4.34 -12.59
N GLU A 126 -2.38 5.31 -11.88
CA GLU A 126 -2.89 6.58 -12.42
C GLU A 126 -2.10 7.79 -11.89
N MET A 127 -0.89 7.57 -11.35
CA MET A 127 -0.04 8.66 -10.87
C MET A 127 0.36 9.63 -11.99
N SER A 128 0.52 9.14 -13.22
CA SER A 128 0.82 9.97 -14.39
C SER A 128 -0.25 11.02 -14.72
N ILE A 129 -1.48 10.84 -14.24
CA ILE A 129 -2.58 11.80 -14.36
C ILE A 129 -2.89 12.52 -13.03
N GLY A 130 -2.01 12.39 -12.03
CA GLY A 130 -2.09 13.11 -10.77
C GLY A 130 -2.93 12.43 -9.69
N LEU A 131 -3.28 11.15 -9.83
CA LEU A 131 -4.01 10.41 -8.80
C LEU A 131 -3.05 9.63 -7.90
N GLY A 132 -2.85 10.15 -6.70
CA GLY A 132 -1.90 9.59 -5.74
C GLY A 132 -0.47 10.13 -5.93
N PRO A 133 0.53 9.54 -5.23
CA PRO A 133 0.35 8.54 -4.19
C PRO A 133 -0.45 9.08 -3.00
N PHE A 134 -0.92 8.19 -2.13
CA PHE A 134 -1.65 8.53 -0.92
C PHE A 134 -0.89 8.11 0.33
N PHE A 135 -1.05 8.85 1.42
CA PHE A 135 -0.57 8.46 2.75
C PHE A 135 -1.70 8.64 3.76
N ALA A 136 -2.10 7.55 4.41
CA ALA A 136 -3.21 7.52 5.34
C ALA A 136 -2.75 7.08 6.74
N ALA A 137 -3.26 7.78 7.76
CA ALA A 137 -3.35 7.23 9.11
C ALA A 137 -4.64 6.40 9.22
N PRO A 138 -4.73 5.44 10.15
CA PRO A 138 -5.94 4.67 10.36
C PRO A 138 -7.15 5.55 10.62
N SER A 139 -8.26 5.26 9.94
CA SER A 139 -9.51 5.96 10.15
C SER A 139 -10.01 5.72 11.58
N THR A 140 -10.37 6.81 12.28
CA THR A 140 -10.96 6.77 13.64
C THR A 140 -12.43 6.37 13.63
#